data_AF-A0A838RY01-F1
#
_entry.id   AF-A0A838RY01-F1
#
_cell.length_a   1.000
_cell.length_b   1.000
_cell.length_c   1.000
_cell.angle_alpha   90.00
_cell.angle_beta   90.00
_cell.angle_gamma   90.00
#
_symmetry.space_group_name_H-M   'P 1'
#
loop_
_entity.id
_entity.type
_entity.pdbx_description
1 polymer ?
#
loop_
_entity_poly.entity_id
_entity_poly.type
_entity_poly.pdbx_seq_one_letter_code
_entity_poly.pdbx_strand_id
1 'polypeptide(L)'
;MAIKRKQVNELLYQALETEQGGIKVYETAVKCAVNDDLKKEWNEYLEQTREHELISAGARVSETPIPEFISVSSRAPPRGRNASIGHGARL
;
A
#
# COMPACT_ATOMS: atom_id res chain seq x y z
N MET A 1 13.51 -10.21 29.12
CA MET A 1 13.60 -10.36 27.64
C MET A 1 14.42 -9.20 27.09
N ALA A 2 15.56 -9.48 26.43
CA ALA A 2 16.34 -8.42 25.78
C ALA A 2 15.85 -8.24 24.34
N ILE A 3 15.33 -7.06 24.02
CA ILE A 3 14.90 -6.71 22.67
C ILE A 3 16.14 -6.44 21.82
N LYS A 4 16.26 -7.08 20.64
CA LYS A 4 17.40 -6.89 19.74
C LYS A 4 17.19 -5.61 18.91
N ARG A 5 18.13 -4.67 18.99
CA ARG A 5 18.12 -3.39 18.23
C ARG A 5 17.82 -3.55 16.74
N LYS A 6 18.36 -4.59 16.10
CA LYS A 6 18.10 -4.88 14.68
C LYS A 6 16.63 -5.17 14.37
N GLN A 7 15.97 -5.97 15.22
CA GLN A 7 14.55 -6.30 15.05
C GLN A 7 13.66 -5.06 15.23
N VAL A 8 14.01 -4.15 16.16
CA VAL A 8 13.30 -2.88 16.33
C VAL A 8 13.45 -2.01 15.09
N ASN A 9 14.67 -1.90 14.54
CA ASN A 9 14.89 -1.13 13.32
C ASN A 9 14.11 -1.70 12.14
N GLU A 10 14.11 -3.02 11.95
CA GLU A 10 13.31 -3.70 10.90
C GLU A 10 11.82 -3.38 11.05
N LEU A 11 11.28 -3.42 12.27
CA LEU A 11 9.88 -3.07 12.54
C LEU A 11 9.58 -1.60 12.23
N LEU A 12 10.47 -0.68 12.59
CA LEU A 12 10.30 0.75 12.29
C LEU A 12 10.36 1.01 10.77
N TYR A 13 11.18 0.26 10.03
CA TYR A 13 11.20 0.35 8.57
C TYR A 13 9.91 -0.17 7.93
N GLN A 14 9.40 -1.32 8.39
CA GLN A 14 8.14 -1.87 7.92
C GLN A 14 6.95 -0.94 8.22
N ALA A 15 6.92 -0.35 9.42
CA ALA A 15 5.92 0.64 9.80
C ALA A 15 5.96 1.83 8.85
N LEU A 16 7.14 2.42 8.63
CA LEU A 16 7.29 3.55 7.74
C LEU A 16 6.92 3.24 6.28
N GLU A 17 7.33 2.07 5.75
CA GLU A 17 6.91 1.63 4.41
C GLU A 17 5.38 1.50 4.32
N THR A 18 4.75 1.01 5.39
CA THR A 18 3.28 0.89 5.47
C THR A 18 2.61 2.26 5.44
N GLU A 19 3.10 3.24 6.20
CA GLU A 19 2.55 4.60 6.19
C GLU A 19 2.71 5.26 4.81
N GLN A 20 3.89 5.11 4.18
CA GLN A 20 4.14 5.62 2.82
C GLN A 20 3.24 4.96 1.77
N GLY A 21 2.94 3.67 1.91
CA GLY A 21 1.94 2.98 1.11
C GLY A 21 0.52 3.50 1.36
N GLY A 22 0.17 3.69 2.63
CA GLY A 22 -1.11 4.24 3.08
C GLY A 22 -1.39 5.62 2.49
N ILE A 23 -0.40 6.52 2.48
CA ILE A 23 -0.52 7.86 1.88
C ILE A 23 -0.96 7.76 0.42
N LYS A 24 -0.32 6.89 -0.38
CA LYS A 24 -0.67 6.71 -1.80
C LYS A 24 -2.11 6.19 -1.97
N VAL A 25 -2.54 5.29 -1.09
CA VAL A 25 -3.90 4.75 -1.09
C VAL A 25 -4.90 5.86 -0.78
N TYR A 26 -4.71 6.61 0.31
CA TYR A 26 -5.62 7.69 0.70
C TYR A 26 -5.65 8.85 -0.29
N GLU A 27 -4.51 9.25 -0.87
CA GLU A 27 -4.47 10.24 -1.95
C GLU A 27 -5.28 9.80 -3.17
N THR A 28 -5.22 8.52 -3.52
CA THR A 28 -6.01 7.96 -4.62
C THR A 28 -7.50 7.89 -4.24
N ALA A 29 -7.80 7.47 -3.01
CA ALA A 29 -9.16 7.37 -2.51
C ALA A 29 -9.86 8.75 -2.50
N VAL A 30 -9.19 9.79 -1.99
CA VAL A 30 -9.69 11.18 -1.99
C VAL A 30 -9.96 11.70 -3.40
N LYS A 31 -9.11 11.37 -4.38
CA LYS A 31 -9.32 11.74 -5.79
C LYS A 31 -10.54 11.05 -6.40
N CYS A 32 -10.83 9.82 -5.98
CA CYS A 32 -11.94 9.02 -6.49
C CYS A 32 -13.26 9.22 -5.73
N ALA A 33 -13.23 9.80 -4.53
CA ALA A 33 -14.40 9.97 -3.69
C ALA A 33 -15.42 10.93 -4.32
N VAL A 34 -16.63 10.42 -4.56
CA VAL A 34 -17.78 11.18 -5.09
C VAL A 34 -18.74 11.65 -3.99
N ASN A 35 -18.69 11.00 -2.82
CA ASN A 35 -19.47 11.38 -1.65
C ASN A 35 -18.62 12.34 -0.80
N ASP A 36 -19.17 13.52 -0.50
CA ASP A 36 -18.44 14.60 0.16
C ASP A 36 -18.06 14.27 1.61
N ASP A 37 -18.91 13.54 2.32
CA ASP A 37 -18.63 13.11 3.70
C ASP A 37 -17.46 12.11 3.73
N LEU A 38 -17.49 11.09 2.85
CA LEU A 38 -16.39 10.14 2.69
C LEU A 38 -15.09 10.84 2.26
N LYS A 39 -15.19 11.83 1.36
CA LYS A 39 -14.03 12.62 0.95
C LYS A 39 -13.43 13.39 2.13
N LYS A 40 -14.26 13.95 3.00
CA LYS A 40 -13.81 14.63 4.22
C LYS A 40 -13.11 13.67 5.17
N GLU A 41 -13.76 12.56 5.51
CA GLU A 41 -13.19 11.54 6.42
C GLU A 41 -11.85 10.99 5.90
N TRP A 42 -11.74 10.70 4.60
CA TRP A 42 -10.50 10.20 4.02
C TRP A 42 -9.39 11.25 3.94
N ASN A 43 -9.72 12.54 3.86
CA ASN A 43 -8.72 13.60 4.01
C ASN A 43 -8.19 13.64 5.46
N GLU A 44 -9.06 13.49 6.46
CA GLU A 44 -8.64 13.43 7.87
C GLU A 44 -7.70 12.23 8.11
N TYR A 45 -8.01 11.06 7.54
CA TYR A 45 -7.11 9.90 7.61
C TYR A 45 -5.81 10.09 6.84
N LEU A 46 -5.85 10.76 5.68
CA LEU A 46 -4.64 11.10 4.93
C LEU A 46 -3.69 11.98 5.76
N GLU A 47 -4.24 12.98 6.46
CA GLU A 47 -3.46 13.87 7.33
C GLU A 47 -2.83 13.09 8.49
N GLN A 48 -3.59 12.24 9.17
CA GLN A 48 -3.07 11.37 10.25
C GLN A 48 -1.98 10.42 9.75
N THR A 49 -2.17 9.81 8.58
CA THR A 49 -1.17 8.90 7.97
C THR A 49 0.13 9.65 7.66
N ARG A 50 0.06 10.91 7.21
CA ARG A 50 1.25 11.75 7.00
C ARG A 50 1.95 12.09 8.31
N GLU A 51 1.22 12.34 9.38
CA GLU A 51 1.80 12.54 10.71
C GLU A 51 2.52 11.28 11.20
N HIS A 52 1.92 10.09 11.02
CA HIS A 52 2.54 8.82 11.38
C HIS A 52 3.82 8.53 10.57
N GLU A 53 3.84 8.88 9.29
CA GLU A 53 5.03 8.78 8.42
C GLU A 53 6.18 9.60 9.00
N LEU A 54 5.92 10.86 9.37
CA LEU A 54 6.92 11.76 9.96
C LEU A 54 7.47 11.22 11.28
N ILE A 55 6.59 10.75 12.17
CA ILE A 55 7.00 10.16 13.45
C ILE A 55 7.84 8.90 13.23
N SER A 56 7.42 8.03 12.31
CA SER A 56 8.12 6.78 11.98
C SER A 56 9.48 7.04 11.33
N ALA A 57 9.60 8.07 10.50
CA ALA A 57 10.86 8.53 9.93
C ALA A 57 11.81 9.08 10.99
N GLY A 58 11.30 9.89 11.93
CA GLY A 58 12.07 10.44 13.04
C GLY A 58 12.53 9.39 14.06
N ALA A 59 11.79 8.30 14.23
CA ALA A 59 12.10 7.22 15.17
C ALA A 59 13.30 6.34 14.76
N ARG A 60 13.88 6.53 13.57
CA ARG A 60 15.00 5.71 13.05
C ARG A 60 16.27 5.93 13.88
N VAL A 61 16.79 4.85 14.50
CA VAL A 61 17.91 4.90 15.46
C VAL A 61 19.30 4.62 14.85
N SER A 62 19.45 4.44 13.53
CA SER A 62 20.78 4.25 12.91
C SER A 62 20.78 4.28 11.37
N GLU A 63 21.87 4.78 10.79
CA GLU A 63 22.18 5.00 9.34
C GLU A 63 22.30 3.72 8.49
N THR A 64 21.28 2.87 8.44
CA THR A 64 21.23 1.78 7.43
C THR A 64 20.41 2.23 6.23
N PRO A 65 20.92 2.15 4.98
CA PRO A 65 20.18 2.55 3.79
C PRO A 65 18.88 1.75 3.63
N ILE A 66 17.83 2.44 3.20
CA ILE A 66 16.53 1.86 2.90
C ILE A 66 16.69 1.01 1.62
N PRO A 67 16.37 -0.29 1.61
CA PRO A 67 16.26 -1.03 0.36
C PRO A 67 15.09 -0.46 -0.46
N GLU A 68 15.32 -0.17 -1.75
CA GLU A 68 14.27 0.28 -2.67
C GLU A 68 13.16 -0.79 -2.79
N PHE A 69 11.99 -0.45 -2.25
CA PHE A 69 10.63 -0.95 -2.54
C PHE A 69 10.47 -2.42 -3.00
N ILE A 70 9.80 -3.23 -2.17
CA ILE A 70 9.10 -4.43 -2.68
C ILE A 70 7.84 -3.94 -3.38
N SER A 71 7.88 -3.87 -4.70
CA SER A 71 6.68 -3.67 -5.51
C SER A 71 5.68 -4.76 -5.22
N VAL A 72 4.58 -4.42 -4.53
CA VAL A 72 3.36 -5.22 -4.54
C VAL A 72 2.92 -5.28 -6.00
N SER A 73 3.34 -6.35 -6.67
CA SER A 73 2.97 -6.68 -8.03
C SER A 73 1.45 -6.86 -8.05
N SER A 74 0.75 -5.85 -8.55
CA SER A 74 -0.65 -5.92 -8.98
C SER A 74 -0.84 -7.16 -9.87
N ARG A 75 -1.30 -8.26 -9.26
CA ARG A 75 -1.71 -9.45 -10.01
C ARG A 75 -3.12 -9.18 -10.50
N ALA A 76 -3.22 -8.47 -11.63
CA ALA A 76 -4.48 -8.38 -12.37
C ALA A 76 -4.96 -9.80 -12.72
N PRO A 77 -6.26 -10.14 -12.56
CA PRO A 77 -6.77 -11.43 -13.01
C PRO A 77 -6.64 -11.53 -14.54
N PRO A 78 -6.29 -12.70 -15.10
CA PRO A 78 -6.18 -12.86 -16.54
C PRO A 78 -7.53 -12.58 -17.21
N ARG A 79 -7.59 -11.53 -18.03
CA ARG A 79 -8.73 -11.27 -18.90
C ARG A 79 -8.73 -12.29 -20.05
N GLY A 80 -9.77 -13.12 -20.10
CA GLY A 80 -10.36 -13.63 -21.33
C GLY A 80 -9.83 -14.96 -21.86
N ARG A 81 -10.75 -15.93 -21.97
CA ARG A 81 -11.02 -16.62 -23.26
C ARG A 81 -12.51 -16.86 -23.38
N ASN A 82 -13.15 -16.16 -24.32
CA ASN A 82 -14.48 -16.49 -24.82
C ASN A 82 -14.45 -17.90 -25.40
N ALA A 83 -15.26 -18.80 -24.85
CA ALA A 83 -15.54 -20.09 -25.46
C ALA A 83 -16.63 -19.89 -26.53
N SER A 84 -16.21 -19.60 -27.77
CA SER A 84 -17.06 -19.82 -28.94
C SER A 84 -16.93 -21.28 -29.34
N ILE A 85 -17.88 -22.13 -28.94
CA ILE A 85 -18.01 -23.47 -29.54
C ILE A 85 -18.83 -23.30 -30.82
N GLY A 86 -18.11 -23.30 -31.94
CA GLY A 86 -18.66 -23.37 -33.28
C GLY A 86 -19.27 -24.73 -33.56
N HIS A 87 -20.37 -24.71 -34.31
CA HIS A 87 -20.96 -25.86 -34.98
C HIS A 87 -19.91 -26.55 -35.89
N GLY A 88 -19.85 -27.88 -35.83
CA GLY A 88 -19.02 -28.70 -36.72
C GLY A 88 -19.57 -30.13 -36.83
N ALA A 89 -20.19 -30.42 -37.96
CA ALA A 89 -20.79 -31.70 -38.34
C ALA A 89 -19.76 -32.78 -38.68
N ARG A 90 -20.15 -34.06 -38.47
CA ARG A 90 -19.70 -35.37 -39.05
C ARG A 90 -19.69 -36.40 -37.91
N LEU A 91 -20.27 -37.60 -37.99
CA LEU A 91 -20.84 -38.44 -39.05
C LEU A 91 -22.16 -39.04 -38.57
#